data_AF-A0A7W8A0M6-F1
#
_entry.id   AF-A0A7W8A0M6-F1
#
_cell.length_a   1.000
_cell.length_b   1.000
_cell.length_c   1.000
_cell.angle_alpha   90.00
_cell.angle_beta   90.00
_cell.angle_gamma   90.00
#
_symmetry.space_group_name_H-M   'P 1'
#
loop_
_entity.id
_entity.type
_entity.pdbx_description
1 polymer ?
#
loop_
_entity_poly.entity_id
_entity_poly.type
_entity_poly.pdbx_seq_one_letter_code
_entity_poly.pdbx_strand_id
1 'polypeptide(L)'
;MPAARPDDVAAAPPVPAVAAGTPARLAWLDALRGLGALAVVGEHLLTWAMPWLRPTSFNLGMYGVLVFFLVSGYIIPVSLERRGDVRAFWISRFFRLYPLYLLVIAVVLALSFWLPVRREVPRDASALASHATMLLDVVGAGGVVNTMWTLSYEMVFYLLVAALFVAGVRVGRGALSVAFAAAAMAAGLVLSNAPLTGAWLSWVSLAVFGLGLTCVITGYFRTAAAVALGVMALTLLLTASPTPWFGAAILSVMFAGTAIHRWERGTGRLWPVAVAAILVALTPVWALDAGWWWVRPPVWITTMVLAAATFAGGMLLRTRRVPALLVWLGVISYSLYLLHLPILTGVIAITGDLRWAPAPLQIGISLLCLLLMLPASWLTYRYLERPMQSYARRLTTPHQEKTAASSGTRAR
;
A
#
# COMPACT_ATOMS: atom_id res chain seq x y z
N MET A 1 67.69 2.86 18.27
CA MET A 1 66.33 3.41 18.43
C MET A 1 65.53 3.02 17.19
N PRO A 2 64.46 2.21 17.31
CA PRO A 2 63.82 1.58 16.16
C PRO A 2 62.81 2.50 15.46
N ALA A 3 62.72 2.35 14.14
CA ALA A 3 61.92 3.14 13.21
C ALA A 3 60.40 2.85 13.29
N ALA A 4 59.59 3.89 13.11
CA ALA A 4 58.13 3.84 13.10
C ALA A 4 57.58 3.21 11.81
N ARG A 5 56.53 2.38 11.95
CA ARG A 5 55.79 1.75 10.84
C ARG A 5 54.75 2.72 10.25
N PRO A 6 54.49 2.69 8.93
CA PRO A 6 53.45 3.48 8.29
C PRO A 6 52.19 2.64 8.12
N ASP A 7 51.15 2.85 8.92
CA ASP A 7 49.78 2.32 8.68
C ASP A 7 48.76 3.10 9.53
N ASP A 8 48.44 4.33 9.12
CA ASP A 8 47.26 5.07 9.62
C ASP A 8 46.46 5.60 8.42
N VAL A 9 45.76 4.69 7.75
CA VAL A 9 44.65 5.05 6.85
C VAL A 9 43.36 4.76 7.61
N ALA A 10 42.69 5.83 8.05
CA ALA A 10 41.43 5.78 8.78
C ALA A 10 40.37 4.98 8.00
N ALA A 11 39.94 3.85 8.57
CA ALA A 11 38.90 3.01 8.01
C ALA A 11 37.53 3.71 8.04
N ALA A 12 36.82 3.69 6.90
CA ALA A 12 35.44 4.16 6.80
C ALA A 12 34.52 3.34 7.74
N PRO A 13 33.46 3.95 8.31
CA PRO A 13 32.60 3.26 9.26
C PRO A 13 31.87 2.08 8.58
N PRO A 14 31.77 0.92 9.25
CA PRO A 14 31.12 -0.25 8.66
C PRO A 14 29.62 -0.02 8.51
N VAL A 15 29.10 -0.31 7.31
CA VAL A 15 27.66 -0.41 7.06
C VAL A 15 27.08 -1.44 8.04
N PRO A 16 26.00 -1.12 8.77
CA PRO A 16 25.49 -2.03 9.80
C PRO A 16 25.06 -3.36 9.17
N ALA A 17 25.73 -4.44 9.56
CA ALA A 17 25.39 -5.80 9.18
C ALA A 17 23.94 -6.10 9.58
N VAL A 18 23.12 -6.47 8.60
CA VAL A 18 21.76 -6.95 8.81
C VAL A 18 21.85 -8.22 9.66
N ALA A 19 21.45 -8.13 10.93
CA ALA A 19 21.46 -9.24 11.87
C ALA A 19 20.74 -10.47 11.29
N ALA A 20 21.50 -11.55 11.10
CA ALA A 20 20.98 -12.87 10.79
C ALA A 20 20.23 -13.41 12.01
N GLY A 21 18.90 -13.53 11.91
CA GLY A 21 18.07 -14.05 13.02
C GLY A 21 16.60 -13.64 13.02
N THR A 22 16.02 -13.27 11.88
CA THR A 22 14.56 -13.04 11.77
C THR A 22 13.97 -14.12 10.86
N PRO A 23 12.84 -14.78 11.19
CA PRO A 23 12.23 -15.81 10.35
C PRO A 23 12.14 -15.30 8.92
N ALA A 24 12.72 -16.05 7.98
CA ALA A 24 13.05 -15.62 6.61
C ALA A 24 12.01 -14.65 6.05
N ARG A 25 12.26 -13.35 6.25
CA ARG A 25 11.46 -12.29 5.65
C ARG A 25 11.56 -12.53 4.16
N LEU A 26 10.43 -12.60 3.46
CA LEU A 26 10.38 -12.92 2.04
C LEU A 26 11.04 -11.77 1.26
N ALA A 27 12.36 -11.79 1.18
CA ALA A 27 13.19 -10.68 0.70
C ALA A 27 12.83 -10.27 -0.73
N TRP A 28 12.38 -11.23 -1.53
CA TRP A 28 11.89 -10.96 -2.88
C TRP A 28 10.60 -10.12 -2.88
N LEU A 29 9.69 -10.32 -1.92
CA LEU A 29 8.49 -9.50 -1.77
C LEU A 29 8.83 -8.09 -1.30
N ASP A 30 9.80 -7.95 -0.39
CA ASP A 30 10.30 -6.63 -0.02
C ASP A 30 10.92 -5.93 -1.24
N ALA A 31 11.74 -6.61 -2.03
CA ALA A 31 12.30 -6.04 -3.25
C ALA A 31 11.22 -5.61 -4.26
N LEU A 32 10.16 -6.41 -4.46
CA LEU A 32 9.03 -6.00 -5.30
C LEU A 32 8.32 -4.74 -4.75
N ARG A 33 8.18 -4.62 -3.43
CA ARG A 33 7.66 -3.40 -2.79
C ARG A 33 8.58 -2.21 -2.99
N GLY A 34 9.90 -2.41 -2.91
CA GLY A 34 10.90 -1.38 -3.16
C GLY A 34 10.83 -0.86 -4.60
N LEU A 35 10.75 -1.77 -5.58
CA LEU A 35 10.54 -1.45 -6.99
C LEU A 35 9.22 -0.70 -7.21
N GLY A 36 8.13 -1.15 -6.58
CA GLY A 36 6.84 -0.48 -6.66
C GLY A 36 6.89 0.95 -6.10
N ALA A 37 7.56 1.17 -4.96
CA ALA A 37 7.72 2.50 -4.38
C ALA A 37 8.50 3.43 -5.31
N LEU A 38 9.63 2.95 -5.85
CA LEU A 38 10.43 3.74 -6.78
C LEU A 38 9.67 4.07 -8.06
N ALA A 39 8.85 3.16 -8.58
CA ALA A 39 8.04 3.42 -9.75
C ALA A 39 6.98 4.52 -9.49
N VAL A 40 6.32 4.51 -8.32
CA VAL A 40 5.36 5.56 -7.94
C VAL A 40 6.06 6.90 -7.74
N VAL A 41 7.22 6.93 -7.07
CA VAL A 41 8.04 8.13 -6.92
C VAL A 41 8.46 8.65 -8.30
N GLY A 42 8.95 7.76 -9.17
CA GLY A 42 9.35 8.05 -10.52
C GLY A 42 8.21 8.67 -11.33
N GLU A 43 7.01 8.10 -11.31
CA GLU A 43 5.85 8.65 -12.04
C GLU A 43 5.59 10.12 -11.69
N HIS A 44 5.55 10.45 -10.40
CA HIS A 44 5.26 11.82 -9.96
C HIS A 44 6.44 12.76 -10.21
N LEU A 45 7.67 12.28 -9.97
CA LEU A 45 8.89 13.04 -10.23
C LEU A 45 9.03 13.37 -11.73
N LEU A 46 8.87 12.38 -12.60
CA LEU A 46 8.95 12.55 -14.04
C LEU A 46 7.80 13.43 -14.55
N THR A 47 6.59 13.31 -14.00
CA THR A 47 5.46 14.15 -14.41
C THR A 47 5.70 15.64 -14.15
N TRP A 48 6.40 15.99 -13.05
CA TRP A 48 6.53 17.38 -12.62
C TRP A 48 7.92 17.99 -12.87
N ALA A 49 8.98 17.19 -12.87
CA ALA A 49 10.34 17.68 -13.02
C ALA A 49 10.98 17.29 -14.36
N MET A 50 10.74 16.09 -14.88
CA MET A 50 11.40 15.57 -16.09
C MET A 50 10.42 14.89 -17.07
N PRO A 51 9.44 15.64 -17.62
CA PRO A 51 8.37 15.05 -18.42
C PRO A 51 8.85 14.35 -19.70
N TRP A 52 10.02 14.76 -20.24
CA TRP A 52 10.65 14.17 -21.43
C TRP A 52 11.19 12.74 -21.19
N LEU A 53 11.35 12.31 -19.94
CA LEU A 53 11.73 10.94 -19.58
C LEU A 53 10.52 10.07 -19.20
N ARG A 54 9.32 10.65 -19.12
CA ARG A 54 8.13 9.92 -18.68
C ARG A 54 7.70 8.93 -19.77
N PRO A 55 7.57 7.62 -19.47
CA PRO A 55 7.06 6.67 -20.43
C PRO A 55 5.59 6.97 -20.75
N THR A 56 5.22 6.83 -22.02
CA THR A 56 3.84 7.05 -22.51
C THR A 56 3.16 5.76 -22.98
N SER A 57 3.94 4.69 -23.21
CA SER A 57 3.42 3.37 -23.59
C SER A 57 2.81 2.58 -22.42
N PHE A 58 3.12 2.97 -21.19
CA PHE A 58 2.55 2.43 -19.95
C PHE A 58 2.59 3.52 -18.88
N ASN A 59 1.83 3.35 -17.79
CA ASN A 59 1.88 4.27 -16.64
C ASN A 59 2.77 3.70 -15.52
N LEU A 60 3.85 4.40 -15.20
CA LEU A 60 4.87 3.91 -14.27
C LEU A 60 4.33 3.84 -12.83
N GLY A 61 3.46 4.77 -12.45
CA GLY A 61 2.89 4.83 -11.10
C GLY A 61 1.87 3.71 -10.88
N MET A 62 0.98 3.53 -11.84
CA MET A 62 -0.01 2.45 -11.84
C MET A 62 0.65 1.08 -11.88
N TYR A 63 1.73 0.92 -12.64
CA TYR A 63 2.56 -0.28 -12.58
C TYR A 63 3.02 -0.57 -11.15
N GLY A 64 3.58 0.43 -10.45
CA GLY A 64 4.03 0.28 -9.06
C GLY A 64 2.89 -0.06 -8.10
N VAL A 65 1.73 0.57 -8.25
CA VAL A 65 0.52 0.31 -7.46
C VAL A 65 0.02 -1.13 -7.65
N LEU A 66 -0.04 -1.63 -8.88
CA LEU A 66 -0.45 -3.02 -9.17
C LEU A 66 0.51 -4.04 -8.54
N VAL A 67 1.83 -3.79 -8.61
CA VAL A 67 2.84 -4.64 -7.92
C VAL A 67 2.62 -4.63 -6.41
N PHE A 68 2.36 -3.46 -5.80
CA PHE A 68 2.05 -3.37 -4.36
C PHE A 68 0.82 -4.19 -3.99
N PHE A 69 -0.26 -4.08 -4.77
CA PHE A 69 -1.51 -4.80 -4.47
C PHE A 69 -1.38 -6.31 -4.66
N LEU A 70 -0.62 -6.78 -5.67
CA LEU A 70 -0.27 -8.20 -5.80
C LEU A 70 0.49 -8.71 -4.57
N VAL A 71 1.51 -7.97 -4.11
CA VAL A 71 2.29 -8.32 -2.91
C VAL A 71 1.40 -8.33 -1.66
N SER A 72 0.55 -7.32 -1.48
CA SER A 72 -0.40 -7.22 -0.37
C SER A 72 -1.36 -8.42 -0.37
N GLY A 73 -1.96 -8.73 -1.51
CA GLY A 73 -2.83 -9.88 -1.70
C GLY A 73 -2.17 -11.24 -1.43
N TYR A 74 -0.89 -11.37 -1.77
CA TYR A 74 -0.11 -12.58 -1.55
C TYR A 74 0.21 -12.82 -0.05
N ILE A 75 0.43 -11.76 0.74
CA ILE A 75 0.88 -11.90 2.14
C ILE A 75 -0.25 -11.75 3.15
N ILE A 76 -1.20 -10.83 2.95
CA ILE A 76 -2.14 -10.40 4.00
C ILE A 76 -3.04 -11.53 4.50
N PRO A 77 -3.78 -12.28 3.65
CA PRO A 77 -4.64 -13.36 4.15
C PRO A 77 -3.83 -14.44 4.87
N VAL A 78 -2.66 -14.78 4.32
CA VAL A 78 -1.74 -15.77 4.90
C VAL A 78 -1.23 -15.30 6.27
N SER A 79 -0.97 -14.01 6.45
CA SER A 79 -0.52 -13.47 7.74
C SER A 79 -1.59 -13.55 8.82
N LEU A 80 -2.86 -13.40 8.45
CA LEU A 80 -3.99 -13.57 9.36
C LEU A 80 -4.21 -15.05 9.69
N GLU A 81 -4.22 -15.92 8.67
CA GLU A 81 -4.40 -17.37 8.84
C GLU A 81 -3.30 -18.02 9.68
N ARG A 82 -2.03 -17.68 9.43
CA ARG A 82 -0.90 -18.23 10.20
C ARG A 82 -0.95 -17.84 11.67
N ARG A 83 -1.45 -16.65 11.98
CA ARG A 83 -1.54 -16.16 13.36
C ARG A 83 -2.81 -16.63 14.05
N GLY A 84 -3.91 -16.82 13.31
CA GLY A 84 -5.19 -17.30 13.85
C GLY A 84 -5.95 -16.28 14.73
N ASP A 85 -5.44 -15.06 14.85
CA ASP A 85 -5.97 -14.05 15.78
C ASP A 85 -6.28 -12.73 15.04
N VAL A 86 -7.57 -12.46 14.87
CA VAL A 86 -8.09 -11.25 14.21
C VAL A 86 -7.83 -9.98 15.02
N ARG A 87 -7.80 -10.06 16.37
CA ARG A 87 -7.49 -8.91 17.22
C ARG A 87 -6.03 -8.53 17.03
N ALA A 88 -5.12 -9.49 17.12
CA ALA A 88 -3.70 -9.23 16.89
C ALA A 88 -3.43 -8.74 15.46
N PHE A 89 -4.18 -9.23 14.47
CA PHE A 89 -4.12 -8.70 13.11
C PHE A 89 -4.44 -7.20 13.07
N TRP A 90 -5.58 -6.77 13.60
CA TRP A 90 -5.96 -5.35 13.61
C TRP A 90 -4.98 -4.48 14.38
N ILE A 91 -4.52 -4.91 15.55
CA ILE A 91 -3.49 -4.20 16.33
C ILE A 91 -2.23 -4.04 15.48
N SER A 92 -1.76 -5.11 14.83
CA SER A 92 -0.56 -5.06 14.00
C SER A 92 -0.73 -4.13 12.79
N ARG A 93 -1.92 -4.02 12.20
CA ARG A 93 -2.17 -3.13 11.06
C ARG A 93 -2.29 -1.68 11.49
N PHE A 94 -2.96 -1.41 12.62
CA PHE A 94 -3.08 -0.08 13.18
C PHE A 94 -1.70 0.56 13.41
N PHE A 95 -0.83 -0.11 14.18
CA PHE A 95 0.52 0.40 14.48
C PHE A 95 1.48 0.38 13.28
N ARG A 96 1.13 -0.34 12.20
CA ARG A 96 1.90 -0.30 10.95
C ARG A 96 1.53 0.91 10.10
N LEU A 97 0.25 1.28 10.04
CA LEU A 97 -0.26 2.26 9.07
C LEU A 97 -0.48 3.64 9.70
N TYR A 98 -1.25 3.72 10.79
CA TYR A 98 -1.73 4.99 11.34
C TYR A 98 -0.63 5.94 11.82
N PRO A 99 0.45 5.52 12.51
CA PRO A 99 1.42 6.46 13.04
C PRO A 99 2.01 7.39 11.97
N LEU A 100 2.46 6.81 10.85
CA LEU A 100 3.03 7.59 9.75
C LEU A 100 1.97 8.31 8.94
N TYR A 101 0.82 7.68 8.72
CA TYR A 101 -0.32 8.31 8.04
C TYR A 101 -0.76 9.60 8.74
N LEU A 102 -0.93 9.56 10.07
CA LEU A 102 -1.29 10.72 10.89
C LEU A 102 -0.18 11.77 10.92
N LEU A 103 1.10 11.36 11.01
CA LEU A 103 2.23 12.29 10.92
C LEU A 103 2.20 13.07 9.61
N VAL A 104 1.99 12.38 8.48
CA VAL A 104 1.95 13.02 7.16
C VAL A 104 0.75 13.97 7.04
N ILE A 105 -0.42 13.58 7.53
CA ILE A 105 -1.58 14.50 7.60
C ILE A 105 -1.22 15.74 8.42
N ALA A 106 -0.66 15.57 9.62
CA ALA A 106 -0.31 16.67 10.49
C ALA A 106 0.72 17.62 9.83
N VAL A 107 1.74 17.08 9.17
CA VAL A 107 2.75 17.86 8.45
C VAL A 107 2.11 18.65 7.31
N VAL A 108 1.27 18.02 6.48
CA VAL A 108 0.63 18.71 5.35
C VAL A 108 -0.34 19.78 5.81
N LEU A 109 -1.10 19.54 6.88
CA LEU A 109 -1.96 20.55 7.50
C LEU A 109 -1.15 21.69 8.13
N ALA A 110 -0.02 21.41 8.78
CA ALA A 110 0.87 22.46 9.28
C ALA A 110 1.48 23.30 8.15
N LEU A 111 1.72 22.69 6.98
CA LEU A 111 2.18 23.39 5.80
C LEU A 111 1.05 24.10 5.04
N SER A 112 -0.22 23.96 5.44
CA SER A 112 -1.35 24.49 4.65
C SER A 112 -1.39 26.02 4.57
N PHE A 113 -0.67 26.69 5.48
CA PHE A 113 -0.48 28.15 5.43
C PHE A 113 0.36 28.59 4.22
N TRP A 114 1.19 27.70 3.69
CA TRP A 114 2.12 27.97 2.58
C TRP A 114 1.73 27.19 1.31
N LEU A 115 1.15 26.00 1.47
CA LEU A 115 0.75 25.10 0.40
C LEU A 115 -0.76 24.88 0.45
N PRO A 116 -1.54 25.31 -0.55
CA PRO A 116 -2.98 25.12 -0.50
C PRO A 116 -3.33 23.63 -0.43
N VAL A 117 -4.12 23.25 0.57
CA VAL A 117 -4.68 21.90 0.65
C VAL A 117 -5.56 21.67 -0.59
N ARG A 118 -5.52 20.44 -1.09
CA ARG A 118 -6.28 20.00 -2.25
C ARG A 118 -7.78 20.32 -2.15
N ARG A 119 -8.42 20.60 -3.28
CA ARG A 119 -9.84 20.97 -3.33
C ARG A 119 -10.76 19.79 -3.06
N GLU A 120 -10.30 18.59 -3.38
CA GLU A 120 -11.06 17.34 -3.20
C GLU A 120 -11.18 16.94 -1.72
N VAL A 121 -10.40 17.55 -0.84
CA VAL A 121 -10.48 17.33 0.62
C VAL A 121 -11.64 18.15 1.18
N PRO A 122 -12.67 17.52 1.79
CA PRO A 122 -13.77 18.25 2.40
C PRO A 122 -13.27 19.26 3.45
N ARG A 123 -13.95 20.40 3.57
CA ARG A 123 -13.60 21.49 4.51
C ARG A 123 -14.45 21.51 5.77
N ASP A 124 -15.19 20.42 5.99
CA ASP A 124 -16.02 20.19 7.16
C ASP A 124 -15.48 19.01 7.98
N ALA A 125 -16.19 18.68 9.07
CA ALA A 125 -15.78 17.60 9.95
C ALA A 125 -15.89 16.20 9.30
N SER A 126 -16.53 16.05 8.13
CA SER A 126 -16.59 14.76 7.42
C SER A 126 -15.22 14.33 6.88
N ALA A 127 -14.31 15.28 6.65
CA ALA A 127 -12.90 14.99 6.35
C ALA A 127 -12.23 14.21 7.49
N LEU A 128 -12.52 14.57 8.75
CA LEU A 128 -11.98 13.86 9.90
C LEU A 128 -12.53 12.41 9.93
N ALA A 129 -13.82 12.23 9.72
CA ALA A 129 -14.47 10.92 9.74
C ALA A 129 -13.92 9.99 8.64
N SER A 130 -13.79 10.49 7.41
CA SER A 130 -13.24 9.75 6.27
C SER A 130 -11.76 9.38 6.45
N HIS A 131 -10.96 10.29 7.00
CA HIS A 131 -9.54 10.01 7.26
C HIS A 131 -9.32 9.11 8.47
N ALA A 132 -10.19 9.19 9.49
CA ALA A 132 -10.10 8.35 10.69
C ALA A 132 -10.33 6.86 10.39
N THR A 133 -11.20 6.54 9.44
CA THR A 133 -11.43 5.16 8.97
C THR A 133 -10.44 4.72 7.89
N MET A 134 -9.67 5.65 7.31
CA MET A 134 -8.85 5.44 6.11
C MET A 134 -9.68 5.08 4.86
N LEU A 135 -11.01 5.23 4.89
CA LEU A 135 -11.94 4.89 3.80
C LEU A 135 -12.28 6.07 2.89
N LEU A 136 -11.50 7.16 2.93
CA LEU A 136 -11.77 8.40 2.20
C LEU A 136 -12.19 8.21 0.74
N ASP A 137 -11.50 7.38 -0.03
CA ASP A 137 -11.77 7.24 -1.46
C ASP A 137 -13.13 6.57 -1.71
N VAL A 138 -13.51 5.59 -0.87
CA VAL A 138 -14.76 4.84 -1.03
C VAL A 138 -15.98 5.55 -0.45
N VAL A 139 -15.78 6.62 0.32
CA VAL A 139 -16.87 7.54 0.73
C VAL A 139 -16.92 8.81 -0.12
N GLY A 140 -16.14 8.87 -1.21
CA GLY A 140 -16.12 10.00 -2.13
C GLY A 140 -15.37 11.24 -1.62
N ALA A 141 -14.53 11.10 -0.59
CA ALA A 141 -13.71 12.17 -0.04
C ALA A 141 -12.27 12.10 -0.59
N GLY A 142 -11.71 13.24 -0.98
CA GLY A 142 -10.30 13.32 -1.37
C GLY A 142 -9.34 13.23 -0.18
N GLY A 143 -8.19 12.61 -0.39
CA GLY A 143 -7.12 12.55 0.60
C GLY A 143 -6.30 13.83 0.69
N VAL A 144 -5.89 14.17 1.92
CA VAL A 144 -4.95 15.28 2.23
C VAL A 144 -3.72 15.22 1.34
N VAL A 145 -3.20 14.01 1.13
CA VAL A 145 -2.20 13.71 0.10
C VAL A 145 -2.86 12.84 -0.97
N ASN A 146 -2.63 13.13 -2.26
CA ASN A 146 -3.28 12.41 -3.34
C ASN A 146 -3.07 10.90 -3.29
N THR A 147 -1.88 10.43 -2.92
CA THR A 147 -1.57 9.01 -2.87
C THR A 147 -2.32 8.23 -1.79
N MET A 148 -3.03 8.90 -0.87
CA MET A 148 -3.79 8.22 0.20
C MET A 148 -4.98 7.40 -0.31
N TRP A 149 -5.46 7.63 -1.53
CA TRP A 149 -6.55 6.84 -2.12
C TRP A 149 -6.23 5.33 -2.13
N THR A 150 -4.95 4.96 -2.35
CA THR A 150 -4.55 3.53 -2.37
C THR A 150 -4.72 2.85 -1.02
N LEU A 151 -4.54 3.60 0.08
CA LEU A 151 -4.71 3.09 1.43
C LEU A 151 -6.18 2.76 1.72
N SER A 152 -7.12 3.48 1.11
CA SER A 152 -8.54 3.14 1.22
C SER A 152 -8.85 1.77 0.65
N TYR A 153 -8.30 1.43 -0.53
CA TYR A 153 -8.47 0.08 -1.10
C TYR A 153 -7.76 -0.99 -0.28
N GLU A 154 -6.60 -0.70 0.31
CA GLU A 154 -5.92 -1.62 1.23
C GLU A 154 -6.76 -1.86 2.51
N MET A 155 -7.41 -0.81 3.05
CA MET A 155 -8.32 -0.92 4.18
C MET A 155 -9.58 -1.74 3.86
N VAL A 156 -10.20 -1.53 2.68
CA VAL A 156 -11.31 -2.38 2.22
C VAL A 156 -10.87 -3.84 2.16
N PHE A 157 -9.70 -4.12 1.60
CA PHE A 157 -9.17 -5.48 1.55
C PHE A 157 -8.94 -6.07 2.94
N TYR A 158 -8.45 -5.29 3.91
CA TYR A 158 -8.33 -5.74 5.31
C TYR A 158 -9.67 -6.13 5.92
N LEU A 159 -10.71 -5.30 5.73
CA LEU A 159 -12.06 -5.56 6.24
C LEU A 159 -12.65 -6.83 5.61
N LEU A 160 -12.51 -6.99 4.29
CA LEU A 160 -12.98 -8.19 3.58
C LEU A 160 -12.24 -9.47 4.02
N VAL A 161 -10.91 -9.43 4.12
CA VAL A 161 -10.12 -10.58 4.55
C VAL A 161 -10.44 -10.96 6.00
N ALA A 162 -10.61 -9.98 6.89
CA ALA A 162 -11.04 -10.23 8.26
C ALA A 162 -12.45 -10.85 8.32
N ALA A 163 -13.39 -10.34 7.53
CA ALA A 163 -14.75 -10.87 7.43
C ALA A 163 -14.75 -12.33 6.95
N LEU A 164 -14.05 -12.62 5.85
CA LEU A 164 -13.93 -13.97 5.28
C LEU A 164 -13.28 -14.95 6.25
N PHE A 165 -12.22 -14.51 6.94
CA PHE A 165 -11.52 -15.33 7.92
C PHE A 165 -12.41 -15.68 9.12
N VAL A 166 -13.07 -14.70 9.72
CA VAL A 166 -13.93 -14.92 10.90
C VAL A 166 -15.19 -15.71 10.53
N ALA A 167 -15.73 -15.54 9.32
CA ALA A 167 -16.85 -16.31 8.80
C ALA A 167 -16.46 -17.74 8.36
N GLY A 168 -15.18 -18.11 8.41
CA GLY A 168 -14.70 -19.44 8.00
C GLY A 168 -14.75 -19.69 6.49
N VAL A 169 -14.84 -18.63 5.68
CA VAL A 169 -14.90 -18.74 4.21
C VAL A 169 -13.50 -18.98 3.67
N ARG A 170 -13.30 -20.14 3.04
CA ARG A 170 -12.00 -20.54 2.48
C ARG A 170 -11.69 -19.82 1.18
N VAL A 171 -10.80 -18.84 1.25
CA VAL A 171 -10.25 -18.11 0.10
C VAL A 171 -9.12 -18.93 -0.55
N GLY A 172 -9.49 -19.87 -1.44
CA GLY A 172 -8.55 -20.86 -1.97
C GLY A 172 -8.48 -21.01 -3.49
N ARG A 173 -9.59 -20.80 -4.20
CA ARG A 173 -9.74 -21.22 -5.62
C ARG A 173 -9.71 -20.08 -6.63
N GLY A 174 -9.31 -18.86 -6.23
CA GLY A 174 -9.31 -17.68 -7.11
C GLY A 174 -10.69 -17.18 -7.54
N ALA A 175 -11.79 -17.79 -7.06
CA ALA A 175 -13.16 -17.37 -7.39
C ALA A 175 -13.43 -15.90 -7.03
N LEU A 176 -12.92 -15.42 -5.89
CA LEU A 176 -13.07 -14.00 -5.53
C LEU A 176 -12.34 -13.07 -6.51
N SER A 177 -11.17 -13.47 -7.03
CA SER A 177 -10.47 -12.67 -8.04
C SER A 177 -11.32 -12.54 -9.30
N VAL A 178 -11.87 -13.65 -9.80
CA VAL A 178 -12.78 -13.64 -10.97
C VAL A 178 -14.06 -12.85 -10.67
N ALA A 179 -14.66 -13.02 -9.50
CA ALA A 179 -15.88 -12.31 -9.10
C ALA A 179 -15.67 -10.80 -9.06
N PHE A 180 -14.57 -10.32 -8.48
CA PHE A 180 -14.23 -8.89 -8.46
C PHE A 180 -13.84 -8.38 -9.86
N ALA A 181 -13.23 -9.20 -10.71
CA ALA A 181 -12.97 -8.82 -12.10
C ALA A 181 -14.27 -8.65 -12.91
N ALA A 182 -15.23 -9.58 -12.73
CA ALA A 182 -16.54 -9.47 -13.33
C ALA A 182 -17.32 -8.26 -12.79
N ALA A 183 -17.24 -7.99 -11.47
CA ALA A 183 -17.83 -6.80 -10.87
C ALA A 183 -17.20 -5.51 -11.40
N ALA A 184 -15.87 -5.49 -11.65
CA ALA A 184 -15.19 -4.37 -12.27
C ALA A 184 -15.71 -4.08 -13.68
N MET A 185 -15.86 -5.12 -14.51
CA MET A 185 -16.46 -4.98 -15.84
C MET A 185 -17.91 -4.50 -15.77
N ALA A 186 -18.73 -5.11 -14.92
CA ALA A 186 -20.13 -4.72 -14.76
C ALA A 186 -20.27 -3.27 -14.28
N ALA A 187 -19.46 -2.85 -13.30
CA ALA A 187 -19.44 -1.47 -12.82
C ALA A 187 -18.99 -0.50 -13.93
N GLY A 188 -17.98 -0.85 -14.73
CA GLY A 188 -17.53 -0.02 -15.85
C GLY A 188 -18.59 0.12 -16.96
N LEU A 189 -19.39 -0.92 -17.18
CA LEU A 189 -20.48 -0.92 -18.16
C LEU A 189 -21.72 -0.15 -17.72
N VAL A 190 -22.04 -0.18 -16.41
CA VAL A 190 -23.33 0.27 -15.87
C VAL A 190 -23.24 1.60 -15.14
N LEU A 191 -22.13 1.88 -14.46
CA LEU A 191 -21.98 3.04 -13.58
C LEU A 191 -21.10 4.11 -14.23
N SER A 192 -21.73 5.20 -14.69
CA SER A 192 -20.99 6.38 -15.15
C SER A 192 -20.50 7.26 -14.00
N ASN A 193 -21.19 7.21 -12.84
CA ASN A 193 -20.85 7.96 -11.62
C ASN A 193 -21.23 7.14 -10.38
N ALA A 194 -20.72 7.54 -9.22
CA ALA A 194 -21.09 6.97 -7.93
C ALA A 194 -22.60 7.18 -7.65
N PRO A 195 -23.40 6.12 -7.45
CA PRO A 195 -24.82 6.25 -7.09
C PRO A 195 -25.08 6.99 -5.78
N LEU A 196 -24.20 6.83 -4.79
CA LEU A 196 -24.31 7.45 -3.47
C LEU A 196 -23.23 8.52 -3.31
N THR A 197 -23.66 9.71 -2.89
CA THR A 197 -22.77 10.82 -2.59
C THR A 197 -23.22 11.54 -1.31
N GLY A 198 -22.31 12.29 -0.70
CA GLY A 198 -22.60 13.18 0.42
C GLY A 198 -21.83 12.86 1.70
N ALA A 199 -21.62 13.90 2.51
CA ALA A 199 -20.82 13.85 3.74
C ALA A 199 -21.33 12.84 4.79
N TRP A 200 -22.63 12.52 4.76
CA TRP A 200 -23.24 11.53 5.65
C TRP A 200 -22.60 10.13 5.54
N LEU A 201 -22.09 9.76 4.37
CA LEU A 201 -21.38 8.50 4.14
C LEU A 201 -20.16 8.37 5.04
N SER A 202 -19.41 9.47 5.23
CA SER A 202 -18.25 9.49 6.12
C SER A 202 -18.63 9.23 7.57
N TRP A 203 -19.73 9.84 8.04
CA TRP A 203 -20.22 9.66 9.42
C TRP A 203 -20.77 8.26 9.67
N VAL A 204 -21.57 7.73 8.74
CA VAL A 204 -22.07 6.36 8.82
C VAL A 204 -20.91 5.36 8.79
N SER A 205 -19.93 5.57 7.90
CA SER A 205 -18.74 4.72 7.83
C SER A 205 -17.96 4.75 9.15
N LEU A 206 -17.79 5.92 9.78
CA LEU A 206 -17.10 6.06 11.06
C LEU A 206 -17.85 5.32 12.18
N ALA A 207 -19.17 5.50 12.27
CA ALA A 207 -19.98 4.85 13.29
C ALA A 207 -19.93 3.32 13.17
N VAL A 208 -20.17 2.79 11.97
CA VAL A 208 -20.14 1.33 11.71
C VAL A 208 -18.72 0.78 11.87
N PHE A 209 -17.69 1.49 11.40
CA PHE A 209 -16.29 1.09 11.57
C PHE A 209 -15.89 1.03 13.03
N GLY A 210 -16.16 2.10 13.81
CA GLY A 210 -15.81 2.19 15.22
C GLY A 210 -16.51 1.12 16.07
N LEU A 211 -17.83 0.98 15.92
CA LEU A 211 -18.61 -0.03 16.63
C LEU A 211 -18.19 -1.45 16.21
N GLY A 212 -18.13 -1.71 14.90
CA GLY A 212 -17.78 -3.02 14.36
C GLY A 212 -16.37 -3.45 14.77
N LEU A 213 -15.38 -2.56 14.69
CA LEU A 213 -14.02 -2.88 15.08
C LEU A 213 -13.90 -3.12 16.58
N THR A 214 -14.63 -2.35 17.40
CA THR A 214 -14.71 -2.56 18.86
C THR A 214 -15.26 -3.95 19.17
N CYS A 215 -16.38 -4.35 18.54
CA CYS A 215 -16.95 -5.69 18.66
C CYS A 215 -15.95 -6.79 18.23
N VAL A 216 -15.24 -6.61 17.11
CA VAL A 216 -14.24 -7.58 16.64
C VAL A 216 -13.06 -7.72 17.62
N ILE A 217 -12.56 -6.62 18.17
CA ILE A 217 -11.42 -6.59 19.09
C ILE A 217 -11.78 -7.16 20.46
N THR A 218 -12.97 -6.85 20.98
CA THR A 218 -13.46 -7.32 22.28
C THR A 218 -14.01 -8.75 22.23
N GLY A 219 -14.37 -9.23 21.05
CA GLY A 219 -14.91 -10.58 20.84
C GLY A 219 -16.44 -10.65 20.87
N TYR A 220 -17.14 -9.58 21.24
CA TYR A 220 -18.61 -9.52 21.22
C TYR A 220 -19.15 -9.50 19.79
N PHE A 221 -20.09 -10.39 19.47
CA PHE A 221 -20.71 -10.50 18.14
C PHE A 221 -19.69 -10.53 16.98
N ARG A 222 -18.50 -11.10 17.23
CA ARG A 222 -17.32 -10.97 16.37
C ARG A 222 -17.58 -11.26 14.90
N THR A 223 -18.29 -12.34 14.59
CA THR A 223 -18.60 -12.73 13.21
C THR A 223 -19.56 -11.75 12.55
N ALA A 224 -20.66 -11.38 13.22
CA ALA A 224 -21.63 -10.43 12.70
C ALA A 224 -20.97 -9.05 12.46
N ALA A 225 -20.15 -8.59 13.40
CA ALA A 225 -19.42 -7.32 13.28
C ALA A 225 -18.40 -7.35 12.13
N ALA A 226 -17.61 -8.42 11.99
CA ALA A 226 -16.65 -8.54 10.89
C ALA A 226 -17.36 -8.60 9.53
N VAL A 227 -18.47 -9.33 9.42
CA VAL A 227 -19.29 -9.38 8.20
C VAL A 227 -19.91 -8.02 7.89
N ALA A 228 -20.47 -7.32 8.89
CA ALA A 228 -21.03 -5.98 8.69
C ALA A 228 -19.98 -4.97 8.19
N LEU A 229 -18.75 -5.02 8.74
CA LEU A 229 -17.63 -4.21 8.26
C LEU A 229 -17.26 -4.54 6.80
N GLY A 230 -17.18 -5.83 6.46
CA GLY A 230 -16.89 -6.27 5.10
C GLY A 230 -17.98 -5.86 4.10
N VAL A 231 -19.25 -6.01 4.48
CA VAL A 231 -20.41 -5.60 3.68
C VAL A 231 -20.41 -4.08 3.49
N MET A 232 -20.23 -3.29 4.56
CA MET A 232 -20.11 -1.84 4.46
C MET A 232 -19.00 -1.44 3.48
N ALA A 233 -17.80 -2.03 3.63
CA ALA A 233 -16.66 -1.71 2.78
C ALA A 233 -16.93 -2.03 1.30
N LEU A 234 -17.58 -3.17 1.03
CA LEU A 234 -17.95 -3.57 -0.33
C LEU A 234 -19.02 -2.65 -0.92
N THR A 235 -20.06 -2.33 -0.14
CA THR A 235 -21.13 -1.42 -0.57
C THR A 235 -20.55 -0.05 -0.91
N LEU A 236 -19.78 0.55 -0.01
CA LEU A 236 -19.15 1.85 -0.25
C LEU A 236 -18.24 1.83 -1.50
N LEU A 237 -17.44 0.78 -1.68
CA LEU A 237 -16.59 0.64 -2.86
C LEU A 237 -17.38 0.57 -4.17
N LEU A 238 -18.52 -0.13 -4.18
CA LEU A 238 -19.33 -0.30 -5.40
C LEU A 238 -20.30 0.86 -5.66
N THR A 239 -20.74 1.58 -4.62
CA THR A 239 -21.81 2.57 -4.76
C THR A 239 -21.41 4.00 -4.42
N ALA A 240 -20.31 4.24 -3.70
CA ALA A 240 -19.91 5.57 -3.24
C ALA A 240 -18.51 5.99 -3.72
N SER A 241 -17.65 5.04 -4.12
CA SER A 241 -16.36 5.35 -4.73
C SER A 241 -16.55 6.15 -6.03
N PRO A 242 -15.72 7.19 -6.29
CA PRO A 242 -15.72 7.89 -7.57
C PRO A 242 -15.38 6.99 -8.77
N THR A 243 -14.68 5.88 -8.54
CA THR A 243 -14.31 4.92 -9.60
C THR A 243 -14.56 3.46 -9.17
N PRO A 244 -15.83 3.03 -9.08
CA PRO A 244 -16.18 1.70 -8.56
C PRO A 244 -15.55 0.54 -9.33
N TRP A 245 -15.48 0.68 -10.67
CA TRP A 245 -14.85 -0.32 -11.54
C TRP A 245 -13.37 -0.51 -11.20
N PHE A 246 -12.68 0.57 -10.85
CA PHE A 246 -11.26 0.57 -10.58
C PHE A 246 -10.97 -0.01 -9.19
N GLY A 247 -11.78 0.34 -8.19
CA GLY A 247 -11.73 -0.30 -6.88
C GLY A 247 -11.96 -1.81 -6.93
N ALA A 248 -12.95 -2.26 -7.72
CA ALA A 248 -13.21 -3.68 -7.94
C ALA A 248 -12.04 -4.38 -8.69
N ALA A 249 -11.44 -3.72 -9.68
CA ALA A 249 -10.25 -4.21 -10.36
C ALA A 249 -9.06 -4.38 -9.40
N ILE A 250 -8.84 -3.43 -8.48
CA ILE A 250 -7.81 -3.52 -7.44
C ILE A 250 -8.07 -4.73 -6.54
N LEU A 251 -9.30 -4.92 -6.05
CA LEU A 251 -9.63 -6.09 -5.22
C LEU A 251 -9.41 -7.40 -5.99
N SER A 252 -9.75 -7.44 -7.28
CA SER A 252 -9.44 -8.58 -8.14
C SER A 252 -7.94 -8.91 -8.17
N VAL A 253 -7.09 -7.90 -8.34
CA VAL A 253 -5.61 -8.02 -8.34
C VAL A 253 -5.09 -8.49 -6.97
N MET A 254 -5.64 -7.98 -5.87
CA MET A 254 -5.25 -8.44 -4.52
C MET A 254 -5.65 -9.91 -4.29
N PHE A 255 -6.87 -10.31 -4.65
CA PHE A 255 -7.27 -11.72 -4.55
C PHE A 255 -6.53 -12.62 -5.54
N ALA A 256 -6.05 -12.09 -6.68
CA ALA A 256 -5.14 -12.81 -7.57
C ALA A 256 -3.82 -13.14 -6.85
N GLY A 257 -3.24 -12.19 -6.11
CA GLY A 257 -2.09 -12.43 -5.25
C GLY A 257 -2.32 -13.58 -4.25
N THR A 258 -3.50 -13.63 -3.63
CA THR A 258 -3.89 -14.74 -2.74
C THR A 258 -4.00 -16.07 -3.50
N ALA A 259 -4.62 -16.07 -4.68
CA ALA A 259 -4.77 -17.26 -5.51
C ALA A 259 -3.40 -17.80 -5.98
N ILE A 260 -2.46 -16.92 -6.34
CA ILE A 260 -1.08 -17.28 -6.70
C ILE A 260 -0.38 -17.94 -5.51
N HIS A 261 -0.51 -17.39 -4.29
CA HIS A 261 0.05 -18.02 -3.09
C HIS A 261 -0.50 -19.44 -2.87
N ARG A 262 -1.80 -19.64 -3.06
CA ARG A 262 -2.45 -20.96 -2.90
C ARG A 262 -1.99 -21.95 -3.94
N TRP A 263 -1.83 -21.51 -5.19
CA TRP A 263 -1.24 -22.32 -6.26
C TRP A 263 0.18 -22.75 -5.92
N GLU A 264 1.03 -21.83 -5.45
CA GLU A 264 2.40 -22.16 -5.04
C GLU A 264 2.45 -23.19 -3.91
N ARG A 265 1.43 -23.18 -3.02
CA ARG A 265 1.27 -24.17 -1.93
C ARG A 265 0.57 -25.46 -2.34
N GLY A 266 0.22 -25.63 -3.61
CA GLY A 266 -0.47 -26.84 -4.11
C GLY A 266 -1.96 -26.92 -3.73
N THR A 267 -2.56 -25.84 -3.25
CA THR A 267 -3.95 -25.80 -2.77
C THR A 267 -4.92 -25.06 -3.72
N GLY A 268 -4.39 -24.48 -4.80
CA GLY A 268 -5.14 -23.66 -5.76
C GLY A 268 -4.75 -23.92 -7.22
N ARG A 269 -5.44 -23.26 -8.16
CA ARG A 269 -5.17 -23.31 -9.61
C ARG A 269 -4.87 -21.90 -10.13
N LEU A 270 -4.07 -21.78 -11.19
CA LEU A 270 -3.74 -20.49 -11.82
C LEU A 270 -4.75 -19.99 -12.85
N TRP A 271 -5.54 -20.87 -13.48
CA TRP A 271 -6.50 -20.45 -14.50
C TRP A 271 -7.46 -19.31 -14.05
N PRO A 272 -7.93 -19.24 -12.78
CA PRO A 272 -8.79 -18.13 -12.34
C PRO A 272 -8.04 -16.80 -12.33
N VAL A 273 -6.73 -16.82 -12.06
CA VAL A 273 -5.87 -15.63 -12.12
C VAL A 273 -5.74 -15.15 -13.55
N ALA A 274 -5.58 -16.07 -14.52
CA ALA A 274 -5.54 -15.73 -15.94
C ALA A 274 -6.88 -15.13 -16.41
N VAL A 275 -8.00 -15.73 -16.04
CA VAL A 275 -9.34 -15.21 -16.35
C VAL A 275 -9.54 -13.82 -15.73
N ALA A 276 -9.23 -13.66 -14.44
CA ALA A 276 -9.35 -12.36 -13.77
C ALA A 276 -8.45 -11.29 -14.41
N ALA A 277 -7.22 -11.65 -14.80
CA ALA A 277 -6.31 -10.73 -15.49
C ALA A 277 -6.86 -10.28 -16.84
N ILE A 278 -7.45 -11.18 -17.62
CA ILE A 278 -8.10 -10.84 -18.90
C ILE A 278 -9.28 -9.90 -18.67
N LEU A 279 -10.17 -10.23 -17.73
CA LEU A 279 -11.35 -9.40 -17.43
C LEU A 279 -10.94 -7.99 -16.96
N VAL A 280 -9.95 -7.89 -16.06
CA VAL A 280 -9.43 -6.58 -15.59
C VAL A 280 -8.71 -5.81 -16.70
N ALA A 281 -8.01 -6.50 -17.62
CA ALA A 281 -7.39 -5.86 -18.79
C ALA A 281 -8.41 -5.26 -19.75
N LEU A 282 -9.62 -5.83 -19.82
CA LEU A 282 -10.71 -5.38 -20.67
C LEU A 282 -11.60 -4.31 -20.01
N THR A 283 -11.56 -4.16 -18.68
CA THR A 283 -12.43 -3.20 -17.96
C THR A 283 -12.39 -1.78 -18.54
N PRO A 284 -11.21 -1.21 -18.91
CA PRO A 284 -11.16 0.15 -19.45
C PRO A 284 -11.82 0.38 -20.80
N VAL A 285 -12.08 -0.67 -21.59
CA VAL A 285 -12.78 -0.56 -22.88
C VAL A 285 -14.16 0.10 -22.69
N TRP A 286 -14.74 -0.09 -21.51
CA TRP A 286 -16.07 0.38 -21.14
C TRP A 286 -16.05 1.59 -20.20
N ALA A 287 -14.86 2.01 -19.74
CA ALA A 287 -14.66 3.13 -18.81
C ALA A 287 -13.85 4.26 -19.44
N LEU A 288 -13.90 4.42 -20.77
CA LEU A 288 -13.15 5.44 -21.51
C LEU A 288 -13.51 6.88 -21.09
N ASP A 289 -14.72 7.07 -20.57
CA ASP A 289 -15.21 8.36 -20.06
C ASP A 289 -14.48 8.83 -18.79
N ALA A 290 -13.62 8.01 -18.18
CA ALA A 290 -12.80 8.39 -17.03
C ALA A 290 -11.81 9.54 -17.35
N GLY A 291 -11.54 9.82 -18.64
CA GLY A 291 -10.71 10.95 -19.06
C GLY A 291 -9.20 10.83 -18.75
N TRP A 292 -8.78 9.72 -18.15
CA TRP A 292 -7.39 9.47 -17.81
C TRP A 292 -6.62 8.83 -18.97
N TRP A 293 -5.51 9.45 -19.37
CA TRP A 293 -4.69 8.96 -20.48
C TRP A 293 -4.22 7.51 -20.30
N TRP A 294 -3.99 7.08 -19.05
CA TRP A 294 -3.48 5.76 -18.72
C TRP A 294 -4.53 4.65 -18.71
N VAL A 295 -5.82 5.02 -18.76
CA VAL A 295 -6.94 4.08 -18.90
C VAL A 295 -7.08 3.60 -20.34
N ARG A 296 -6.47 4.29 -21.32
CA ARG A 296 -6.48 3.86 -22.72
C ARG A 296 -6.01 2.40 -22.83
N PRO A 297 -6.76 1.53 -23.54
CA PRO A 297 -6.49 0.09 -23.57
C PRO A 297 -5.02 -0.31 -23.80
N PRO A 298 -4.27 0.23 -24.78
CA PRO A 298 -2.88 -0.15 -24.97
C PRO A 298 -1.99 0.19 -23.77
N VAL A 299 -2.21 1.35 -23.13
CA VAL A 299 -1.43 1.79 -21.98
C VAL A 299 -1.76 0.95 -20.75
N TRP A 300 -3.05 0.72 -20.50
CA TRP A 300 -3.51 -0.09 -19.38
C TRP A 300 -3.04 -1.54 -19.47
N ILE A 301 -3.26 -2.19 -20.62
CA ILE A 301 -2.86 -3.59 -20.86
C ILE A 301 -1.35 -3.73 -20.69
N THR A 302 -0.55 -2.82 -21.28
CA THR A 302 0.91 -2.85 -21.13
C THR A 302 1.31 -2.69 -19.67
N THR A 303 0.68 -1.76 -18.93
CA THR A 303 0.92 -1.55 -17.50
C THR A 303 0.64 -2.83 -16.68
N MET A 304 -0.48 -3.50 -16.95
CA MET A 304 -0.84 -4.75 -16.29
C MET A 304 0.12 -5.89 -16.61
N VAL A 305 0.49 -6.06 -17.89
CA VAL A 305 1.44 -7.09 -18.33
C VAL A 305 2.79 -6.89 -17.65
N LEU A 306 3.29 -5.65 -17.59
CA LEU A 306 4.54 -5.35 -16.90
C LEU A 306 4.46 -5.66 -15.39
N ALA A 307 3.37 -5.28 -14.72
CA ALA A 307 3.19 -5.59 -13.30
C ALA A 307 3.14 -7.10 -13.03
N ALA A 308 2.41 -7.86 -13.85
CA ALA A 308 2.32 -9.31 -13.78
C ALA A 308 3.67 -9.98 -14.07
N ALA A 309 4.38 -9.52 -15.11
CA ALA A 309 5.71 -10.01 -15.48
C ALA A 309 6.73 -9.76 -14.36
N THR A 310 6.73 -8.57 -13.76
CA THR A 310 7.60 -8.26 -12.62
C THR A 310 7.30 -9.15 -11.41
N PHE A 311 6.03 -9.38 -11.10
CA PHE A 311 5.65 -10.27 -10.01
C PHE A 311 6.07 -11.72 -10.30
N ALA A 312 5.82 -12.22 -11.51
CA ALA A 312 6.23 -13.55 -11.96
C ALA A 312 7.76 -13.72 -11.97
N GLY A 313 8.51 -12.70 -12.40
CA GLY A 313 9.97 -12.67 -12.32
C GLY A 313 10.47 -12.71 -10.88
N GLY A 314 9.85 -11.94 -9.98
CA GLY A 314 10.12 -12.00 -8.54
C GLY A 314 9.87 -13.40 -7.97
N MET A 315 8.79 -14.06 -8.38
CA MET A 315 8.52 -15.45 -8.02
C MET A 315 9.56 -16.42 -8.58
N LEU A 316 9.97 -16.29 -9.84
CA LEU A 316 10.98 -17.15 -10.44
C LEU A 316 12.32 -17.05 -9.71
N LEU A 317 12.67 -15.84 -9.27
CA LEU A 317 13.91 -15.53 -8.55
C LEU A 317 13.80 -15.67 -7.02
N ARG A 318 12.66 -16.14 -6.48
CA ARG A 318 12.38 -16.14 -5.03
C ARG A 318 13.36 -16.94 -4.17
N THR A 319 14.03 -17.93 -4.74
CA THR A 319 15.06 -18.76 -4.08
C THR A 319 16.47 -18.22 -4.26
N ARG A 320 16.66 -17.20 -5.12
CA ARG A 320 17.95 -16.54 -5.34
C ARG A 320 18.20 -15.48 -4.28
N ARG A 321 19.47 -15.10 -4.11
CA ARG A 321 19.84 -13.97 -3.25
C ARG A 321 19.35 -12.67 -3.88
N VAL A 322 18.62 -11.89 -3.11
CA VAL A 322 18.08 -10.59 -3.54
C VAL A 322 19.05 -9.48 -3.10
N PRO A 323 19.35 -8.49 -3.96
CA PRO A 323 20.22 -7.38 -3.60
C PRO A 323 19.74 -6.66 -2.34
N ALA A 324 20.67 -6.41 -1.40
CA ALA A 324 20.36 -5.79 -0.11
C ALA A 324 19.71 -4.41 -0.25
N LEU A 325 20.11 -3.63 -1.27
CA LEU A 325 19.53 -2.32 -1.57
C LEU A 325 18.03 -2.41 -1.90
N LEU A 326 17.63 -3.37 -2.74
CA LEU A 326 16.23 -3.55 -3.11
C LEU A 326 15.39 -4.00 -1.91
N VAL A 327 15.92 -4.89 -1.08
CA VAL A 327 15.27 -5.29 0.17
C VAL A 327 15.12 -4.08 1.09
N TRP A 328 16.18 -3.28 1.26
CA TRP A 328 16.17 -2.08 2.09
C TRP A 328 15.13 -1.05 1.61
N LEU A 329 15.06 -0.79 0.30
CA LEU A 329 14.01 0.05 -0.30
C LEU A 329 12.61 -0.51 0.00
N GLY A 330 12.46 -1.83 -0.05
CA GLY A 330 11.25 -2.54 0.36
C GLY A 330 10.88 -2.35 1.81
N VAL A 331 11.88 -2.28 2.70
CA VAL A 331 11.68 -2.06 4.13
C VAL A 331 11.15 -0.66 4.41
N ILE A 332 11.70 0.36 3.76
CA ILE A 332 11.29 1.77 3.93
C ILE A 332 10.15 2.18 2.97
N SER A 333 9.59 1.23 2.21
CA SER A 333 8.72 1.51 1.07
C SER A 333 7.45 2.26 1.46
N TYR A 334 6.93 2.01 2.67
CA TYR A 334 5.73 2.68 3.17
C TYR A 334 5.99 4.17 3.45
N SER A 335 7.10 4.49 4.12
CA SER A 335 7.53 5.86 4.30
C SER A 335 7.81 6.58 3.00
N LEU A 336 8.53 5.93 2.08
CA LEU A 336 8.81 6.51 0.77
C LEU A 336 7.51 6.80 0.01
N TYR A 337 6.55 5.87 0.05
CA TYR A 337 5.26 6.04 -0.58
C TYR A 337 4.43 7.19 0.00
N LEU A 338 4.45 7.43 1.32
CA LEU A 338 3.66 8.53 1.89
C LEU A 338 4.35 9.89 1.83
N LEU A 339 5.68 9.94 1.94
CA LEU A 339 6.42 11.20 2.03
C LEU A 339 6.77 11.81 0.67
N HIS A 340 6.79 11.02 -0.41
CA HIS A 340 7.27 11.55 -1.71
C HIS A 340 6.43 12.72 -2.21
N LEU A 341 5.10 12.67 -2.11
CA LEU A 341 4.27 13.79 -2.58
C LEU A 341 4.46 15.06 -1.75
N PRO A 342 4.34 15.05 -0.40
CA PRO A 342 4.59 16.24 0.40
C PRO A 342 5.97 16.87 0.14
N ILE A 343 7.03 16.05 0.03
CA ILE A 343 8.38 16.54 -0.26
C ILE A 343 8.43 17.15 -1.66
N LEU A 344 7.88 16.45 -2.66
CA LEU A 344 7.90 16.90 -4.04
C LEU A 344 7.10 18.19 -4.23
N THR A 345 5.90 18.29 -3.65
CA THR A 345 5.08 19.51 -3.69
C THR A 345 5.75 20.67 -2.94
N GLY A 346 6.44 20.39 -1.83
CA GLY A 346 7.22 21.40 -1.12
C GLY A 346 8.37 21.97 -1.95
N VAL A 347 9.14 21.10 -2.61
CA VAL A 347 10.22 21.52 -3.51
C VAL A 347 9.68 22.31 -4.71
N ILE A 348 8.59 21.86 -5.32
CA ILE A 348 7.96 22.54 -6.46
C ILE A 348 7.39 23.91 -6.06
N ALA A 349 6.83 24.05 -4.87
CA ALA A 349 6.36 25.35 -4.41
C ALA A 349 7.48 26.39 -4.25
N ILE A 350 8.70 25.94 -3.96
CA ILE A 350 9.89 26.80 -3.88
C ILE A 350 10.48 27.07 -5.27
N THR A 351 10.53 26.04 -6.12
CA THR A 351 11.25 26.08 -7.40
C THR A 351 10.40 26.51 -8.60
N GLY A 352 9.08 26.52 -8.46
CA GLY A 352 8.13 26.81 -9.54
C GLY A 352 7.89 25.61 -10.47
N ASP A 353 7.26 25.87 -11.61
CA ASP A 353 6.99 24.84 -12.62
C ASP A 353 8.27 24.49 -13.40
N LEU A 354 8.80 23.31 -13.14
CA LEU A 354 10.05 22.83 -13.73
C LEU A 354 9.90 22.24 -15.12
N ARG A 355 8.67 22.01 -15.61
CA ARG A 355 8.43 21.31 -16.89
C ARG A 355 9.06 22.01 -18.08
N TRP A 356 9.26 23.33 -17.98
CA TRP A 356 9.85 24.18 -19.01
C TRP A 356 11.25 24.67 -18.67
N ALA A 357 11.80 24.25 -17.52
CA ALA A 357 13.16 24.61 -17.10
C ALA A 357 14.23 23.88 -17.96
N PRO A 358 15.47 24.41 -18.02
CA PRO A 358 16.57 23.72 -18.68
C PRO A 358 16.85 22.34 -18.08
N ALA A 359 17.22 21.37 -18.91
CA ALA A 359 17.44 19.98 -18.49
C ALA A 359 18.42 19.82 -17.31
N PRO A 360 19.55 20.57 -17.21
CA PRO A 360 20.43 20.46 -16.03
C PRO A 360 19.73 20.83 -14.71
N LEU A 361 18.84 21.83 -14.73
CA LEU A 361 18.08 22.25 -13.55
C LEU A 361 17.04 21.20 -13.17
N GLN A 362 16.33 20.64 -14.16
CA GLN A 362 15.37 19.56 -13.95
C GLN A 362 16.03 18.32 -13.32
N ILE A 363 17.19 17.92 -13.84
CA ILE A 363 17.98 16.79 -13.31
C ILE A 363 18.48 17.11 -11.90
N GLY A 364 19.05 18.30 -11.69
CA GLY A 364 19.57 18.73 -10.39
C GLY A 364 18.50 18.73 -9.30
N ILE A 365 17.31 19.28 -9.58
CA ILE A 365 16.20 19.28 -8.63
C ILE A 365 15.65 17.87 -8.42
N SER A 366 15.60 17.05 -9.47
CA SER A 366 15.14 15.66 -9.32
C SER A 366 16.07 14.83 -8.42
N LEU A 367 17.39 15.03 -8.55
CA LEU A 367 18.38 14.42 -7.66
C LEU A 367 18.24 14.94 -6.23
N LEU A 368 18.01 16.24 -6.05
CA LEU A 368 17.73 16.83 -4.74
C LEU A 368 16.47 16.23 -4.11
N CYS A 369 15.38 16.06 -4.87
CA CYS A 369 14.17 15.40 -4.39
C CYS A 369 14.46 13.98 -3.89
N LEU A 370 15.22 13.18 -4.64
CA LEU A 370 15.62 11.84 -4.20
C LEU A 370 16.49 11.87 -2.94
N LEU A 371 17.44 12.83 -2.89
CA LEU A 371 18.32 13.06 -1.74
C LEU A 371 17.56 13.50 -0.48
N LEU A 372 16.42 14.15 -0.62
CA LEU A 372 15.54 14.51 0.51
C LEU A 372 14.61 13.34 0.88
N MET A 373 14.03 12.67 -0.10
CA MET A 373 13.04 11.60 0.10
C MET A 373 13.64 10.37 0.78
N LEU A 374 14.81 9.89 0.34
CA LEU A 374 15.38 8.64 0.87
C LEU A 374 15.78 8.77 2.35
N PRO A 375 16.50 9.82 2.79
CA PRO A 375 16.80 10.02 4.20
C PRO A 375 15.56 10.29 5.04
N ALA A 376 14.61 11.12 4.58
CA ALA A 376 13.37 11.37 5.31
C ALA A 376 12.55 10.07 5.51
N SER A 377 12.50 9.22 4.48
CA SER A 377 11.84 7.92 4.56
C SER A 377 12.54 6.96 5.51
N TRP A 378 13.87 6.96 5.50
CA TRP A 378 14.66 6.16 6.44
C TRP A 378 14.52 6.63 7.89
N LEU A 379 14.55 7.94 8.13
CA LEU A 379 14.39 8.54 9.46
C LEU A 379 13.00 8.21 10.04
N THR A 380 11.94 8.44 9.28
CA THR A 380 10.57 8.11 9.70
C THR A 380 10.40 6.60 9.91
N TYR A 381 10.98 5.76 9.06
CA TYR A 381 11.00 4.33 9.29
C TYR A 381 11.70 3.96 10.62
N ARG A 382 12.89 4.53 10.86
CA ARG A 382 13.74 4.20 12.01
C ARG A 382 13.16 4.64 13.35
N TYR A 383 12.57 5.83 13.38
CA TYR A 383 12.13 6.51 14.62
C TYR A 383 10.62 6.44 14.87
N LEU A 384 9.81 6.16 13.85
CA LEU A 384 8.36 6.06 14.00
C LEU A 384 7.85 4.66 13.66
N GLU A 385 8.03 4.21 12.42
CA GLU A 385 7.43 2.96 11.96
C GLU A 385 7.96 1.73 12.72
N ARG A 386 9.28 1.56 12.78
CA ARG A 386 9.91 0.39 13.43
C ARG A 386 9.60 0.33 14.93
N PRO A 387 9.68 1.42 15.72
CA PRO A 387 9.26 1.41 17.11
C PRO A 387 7.79 1.04 17.30
N MET A 388 6.88 1.63 16.52
CA MET A 388 5.44 1.36 16.62
C MET A 388 5.10 -0.10 16.27
N GLN A 389 5.70 -0.66 15.23
CA GLN A 389 5.56 -2.08 14.91
C GLN A 389 6.12 -2.99 16.01
N SER A 390 7.22 -2.58 16.65
CA SER A 390 7.80 -3.32 17.78
C SER A 390 6.89 -3.29 19.00
N TYR A 391 6.24 -2.16 19.25
CA TYR A 391 5.23 -2.02 20.30
C TYR A 391 4.02 -2.93 20.04
N ALA A 392 3.47 -2.95 18.81
CA ALA A 392 2.41 -3.88 18.43
C ALA A 392 2.77 -5.36 18.64
N ARG A 393 4.01 -5.77 18.33
CA ARG A 393 4.45 -7.14 18.61
C ARG A 393 4.36 -7.46 20.10
N ARG A 394 4.81 -6.57 20.98
CA ARG A 394 4.73 -6.76 22.46
C ARG A 394 3.29 -6.87 22.97
N LEU A 395 2.34 -6.17 22.35
CA LEU A 395 0.92 -6.23 22.70
C LEU A 395 0.24 -7.53 22.24
N THR A 396 0.78 -8.17 21.20
CA THR A 396 0.15 -9.32 20.52
C THR A 396 0.89 -10.64 20.74
N THR A 397 2.00 -10.63 21.48
CA THR A 397 2.69 -11.85 21.96
C THR A 397 1.86 -12.52 23.07
N PRO A 398 1.49 -13.81 22.94
CA PRO A 398 0.77 -14.55 23.97
C PRO A 398 1.52 -14.56 25.32
N HIS A 399 0.77 -14.62 26.43
CA HIS A 399 1.33 -14.59 27.79
C HIS A 399 2.30 -15.77 28.07
N GLN A 400 2.10 -16.93 27.43
CA GLN A 400 2.96 -18.11 27.60
C GLN A 400 4.36 -17.94 26.99
N GLU A 401 4.53 -17.14 25.94
CA GLU A 401 5.86 -16.81 25.40
C GLU A 401 6.58 -15.75 26.26
N LYS A 402 5.83 -14.90 26.97
CA LYS A 402 6.39 -13.92 27.90
C LYS A 402 7.01 -14.58 29.14
N THR A 403 6.38 -15.63 29.68
CA THR A 403 6.90 -16.41 30.82
C THR A 403 8.09 -17.30 30.43
N ALA A 404 8.13 -17.84 29.21
CA ALA A 404 9.28 -18.57 28.68
C ALA A 404 10.49 -17.64 28.46
N ALA A 405 10.28 -16.43 27.94
CA ALA A 405 11.36 -15.44 27.76
C ALA A 405 11.91 -14.92 29.11
N SER A 406 11.06 -14.76 30.13
CA SER A 406 11.50 -14.32 31.47
C SER A 406 12.19 -15.42 32.29
N SER A 407 11.84 -16.70 32.07
CA SER A 407 12.46 -17.84 32.76
C SER A 407 13.84 -18.19 32.19
N GLY A 408 14.06 -18.01 30.88
CA GLY A 408 15.38 -18.17 30.26
C GLY A 408 16.42 -17.10 30.63
N THR A 409 15.99 -15.98 31.23
CA THR A 409 16.90 -14.90 31.67
C THR A 409 17.35 -15.06 33.13
N ARG A 410 16.74 -15.97 33.90
CA ARG A 410 17.12 -16.26 35.31
C ARG A 410 18.08 -17.44 35.48
N ALA A 411 18.52 -18.06 34.39
CA ALA A 411 19.48 -19.16 34.40
C ALA A 411 20.75 -18.77 33.64
N ARG A 412 21.42 -17.70 34.09
CA ARG A 412 22.85 -17.44 33.84
C ARG A 412 23.45 -16.67 35.00
#